data_AF-B8IDC4-F1
#
_entry.id   AF-B8IDC4-F1
#
_cell.length_a   1.000
_cell.length_b   1.000
_cell.length_c   1.000
_cell.angle_alpha   90.00
_cell.angle_beta   90.00
_cell.angle_gamma   90.00
#
_symmetry.space_group_name_H-M   'P 1'
#
loop_
_entity.id
_entity.type
_entity.pdbx_description
1 polymer ?
#
loop_
_entity_poly.entity_id
_entity_poly.type
_entity_poly.pdbx_seq_one_letter_code
_entity_poly.pdbx_strand_id
1 'polypeptide(L)'
;MRRFLLGAVALSVLVSSSGMGLAQGISVGPGGVRVDDGRRDYYEERRRGPSPGMCRELRQACLHKEELGEQGAGNCRRYRRLCR
;
A
#
# COMPACT_ATOMS: atom_id res chain seq x y z
N MET A 1 -28.89 -39.24 5.97
CA MET A 1 -28.24 -37.94 6.26
C MET A 1 -26.73 -37.91 5.95
N ARG A 2 -25.96 -38.97 6.24
CA ARG A 2 -24.49 -39.04 5.95
C ARG A 2 -24.11 -38.93 4.45
N ARG A 3 -24.95 -39.41 3.53
CA ARG A 3 -24.74 -39.29 2.07
C ARG A 3 -24.88 -37.84 1.56
N PHE A 4 -25.74 -37.03 2.18
CA PHE A 4 -25.90 -35.61 1.86
C PHE A 4 -24.74 -34.76 2.39
N LEU A 5 -24.15 -35.16 3.53
CA LEU A 5 -22.96 -34.52 4.10
C LEU A 5 -21.71 -34.72 3.23
N LEU A 6 -21.55 -35.87 2.58
CA LEU A 6 -20.43 -36.11 1.66
C LEU A 6 -20.55 -35.30 0.36
N GLY A 7 -21.77 -35.07 -0.13
CA GLY A 7 -21.99 -34.24 -1.32
C GLY A 7 -21.68 -32.75 -1.09
N ALA A 8 -21.96 -32.23 0.11
CA ALA A 8 -21.71 -30.83 0.45
C ALA A 8 -20.21 -30.48 0.53
N VAL A 9 -19.36 -31.43 0.94
CA VAL A 9 -17.89 -31.22 1.06
C VAL A 9 -17.20 -31.19 -0.30
N ALA A 10 -17.67 -31.95 -1.28
CA ALA A 10 -17.09 -31.93 -2.63
C ALA A 10 -17.34 -30.59 -3.35
N LEU A 11 -18.47 -29.94 -3.06
CA LEU A 11 -18.84 -28.66 -3.68
C LEU A 11 -18.05 -27.47 -3.11
N SER A 12 -17.70 -27.50 -1.82
CA SER A 12 -16.93 -26.43 -1.17
C SER A 12 -15.47 -26.37 -1.65
N VAL A 13 -14.87 -27.51 -2.05
CA VAL A 13 -13.51 -27.54 -2.61
C VAL A 13 -13.43 -26.86 -3.97
N LEU A 14 -14.45 -26.98 -4.82
CA LEU A 14 -14.48 -26.36 -6.16
C LEU A 14 -14.70 -24.84 -6.11
N VAL A 15 -15.37 -24.33 -5.08
CA VAL A 15 -15.60 -22.88 -4.89
C VAL A 15 -14.35 -22.19 -4.33
N SER A 16 -13.50 -22.92 -3.60
CA SER A 16 -12.32 -22.38 -2.92
C SER A 16 -11.09 -22.18 -3.83
N SER A 17 -11.14 -22.64 -5.09
CA SER A 17 -10.02 -22.59 -6.05
C SER A 17 -10.02 -21.36 -6.97
N SER A 18 -10.92 -20.39 -6.75
CA SER A 18 -11.02 -19.15 -7.55
C SER A 18 -9.98 -18.09 -7.16
N GLY A 19 -8.70 -18.48 -7.03
CA GLY A 19 -7.67 -17.65 -6.41
C GLY A 19 -6.32 -17.57 -7.12
N MET A 20 -6.16 -18.07 -8.35
CA MET A 20 -4.95 -17.79 -9.13
C MET A 20 -5.12 -16.49 -9.92
N GLY A 21 -4.96 -15.37 -9.23
CA GLY A 21 -4.74 -14.07 -9.89
C GLY A 21 -3.36 -14.08 -10.55
N LEU A 22 -3.30 -13.95 -11.87
CA LEU A 22 -2.04 -13.71 -12.58
C LEU A 22 -1.54 -12.31 -12.23
N ALA A 23 -0.32 -12.21 -11.71
CA ALA A 23 0.30 -10.95 -11.31
C ALA A 23 0.72 -10.04 -12.49
N GLN A 24 0.26 -10.33 -13.70
CA GLN A 24 0.62 -9.61 -14.93
C GLN A 24 -0.64 -9.39 -15.76
N GLY A 25 -1.05 -8.12 -15.88
CA GLY A 25 -2.25 -7.71 -16.58
C GLY A 25 -1.92 -7.16 -17.97
N ILE A 26 -2.34 -7.88 -19.02
CA ILE A 26 -2.37 -7.34 -20.38
C ILE A 26 -3.81 -6.89 -20.63
N SER A 27 -4.03 -5.58 -20.80
CA SER A 27 -5.34 -5.03 -21.15
C SER A 27 -5.35 -4.55 -22.60
N VAL A 28 -6.33 -5.01 -23.38
CA VAL A 28 -6.50 -4.68 -24.80
C VAL A 28 -7.80 -3.90 -24.94
N GLY A 29 -7.72 -2.66 -25.46
CA GLY A 29 -8.88 -1.80 -25.64
C GLY A 29 -8.78 -0.90 -26.88
N PRO A 30 -9.76 -0.02 -27.11
CA PRO A 30 -9.79 0.88 -28.27
C PRO A 30 -8.60 1.85 -28.34
N GLY A 31 -7.89 2.05 -27.22
CA GLY A 31 -6.64 2.80 -27.15
C GLY A 31 -5.36 1.96 -27.34
N GLY A 32 -5.48 0.71 -27.79
CA GLY A 32 -4.36 -0.22 -28.00
C GLY A 32 -4.14 -1.22 -26.86
N VAL A 33 -2.98 -1.88 -26.88
CA VAL A 33 -2.56 -2.88 -25.90
C VAL A 33 -1.73 -2.23 -24.80
N ARG A 34 -2.09 -2.44 -23.54
CA ARG A 34 -1.34 -2.01 -22.35
C ARG A 34 -0.82 -3.25 -21.62
N VAL A 35 0.50 -3.35 -21.49
CA VAL A 35 1.17 -4.36 -20.67
C VAL A 35 1.56 -3.69 -19.36
N ASP A 36 1.00 -4.14 -18.25
CA ASP A 36 1.39 -3.68 -16.92
C ASP A 36 2.42 -4.65 -16.33
N ASP A 37 3.69 -4.21 -16.30
CA ASP A 37 4.82 -4.99 -15.78
C ASP A 37 5.06 -4.76 -14.27
N GLY A 38 4.15 -4.10 -13.54
CA GLY A 38 4.30 -3.74 -12.12
C GLY A 38 5.47 -2.79 -11.80
N ARG A 39 6.28 -2.41 -12.80
CA ARG A 39 7.45 -1.54 -12.66
C ARG A 39 7.09 -0.07 -12.42
N ARG A 40 5.85 0.31 -12.68
CA ARG A 40 5.38 1.69 -12.61
C ARG A 40 5.15 2.16 -11.18
N ASP A 41 4.66 1.26 -10.31
CA ASP A 41 4.39 1.55 -8.90
C ASP A 41 5.67 1.99 -8.15
N TYR A 42 6.80 1.34 -8.43
CA TYR A 42 8.06 1.64 -7.75
C TYR A 42 8.60 3.05 -8.05
N TYR A 43 8.36 3.58 -9.25
CA TYR A 43 8.80 4.94 -9.62
C TYR A 43 7.83 6.02 -9.17
N GLU A 44 6.53 5.71 -9.07
CA GLU A 44 5.52 6.67 -8.60
C GLU A 44 5.64 6.93 -7.09
N GLU A 45 5.94 5.90 -6.30
CA GLU A 45 6.16 6.03 -4.86
C GLU A 45 7.37 6.92 -4.54
N ARG A 46 8.46 6.82 -5.32
CA ARG A 46 9.64 7.69 -5.14
C ARG A 46 9.40 9.14 -5.56
N ARG A 47 8.46 9.40 -6.48
CA ARG A 47 8.06 10.77 -6.89
C ARG A 47 7.09 11.42 -5.92
N ARG A 48 6.27 10.64 -5.21
CA ARG A 48 5.50 11.13 -4.07
C ARG A 48 6.50 11.40 -2.94
N GLY A 49 7.02 12.62 -2.93
CA GLY A 49 7.78 13.14 -1.80
C GLY A 49 7.00 13.00 -0.48
N PRO A 50 7.60 13.42 0.64
CA PRO A 50 6.97 13.29 1.95
C PRO A 50 5.57 13.87 1.94
N SER A 51 4.62 13.08 2.44
CA SER A 51 3.21 13.43 2.34
C SER A 51 2.94 14.73 3.12
N PRO A 52 1.96 15.55 2.68
CA PRO A 52 1.58 16.76 3.40
C PRO A 52 1.21 16.49 4.87
N GLY A 53 0.62 15.31 5.15
CA GLY A 53 0.32 14.84 6.50
C GLY A 53 1.58 14.62 7.35
N MET A 54 2.55 13.89 6.81
CA MET A 54 3.84 13.67 7.47
C MET A 54 4.55 14.99 7.80
N CYS A 55 4.54 15.94 6.87
CA CYS A 55 5.17 17.24 7.10
C CYS A 55 4.45 18.06 8.19
N ARG A 56 3.12 17.95 8.31
CA ARG A 56 2.36 18.59 9.40
C ARG A 56 2.69 17.95 10.75
N GLU A 57 2.75 16.63 10.83
CA GLU A 57 3.09 15.90 12.05
C GLU A 57 4.52 16.23 12.52
N LEU A 58 5.51 16.17 11.63
CA LEU A 58 6.89 16.53 11.95
C LEU A 58 7.04 17.98 12.42
N ARG A 59 6.23 18.89 11.84
CA ARG A 59 6.18 20.28 12.27
C ARG A 59 5.61 20.41 13.68
N GLN A 60 4.50 19.73 13.99
CA GLN A 60 3.89 19.74 15.31
C GLN A 60 4.83 19.14 16.37
N ALA A 61 5.45 18.00 16.07
CA ALA A 61 6.39 17.37 16.99
C ALA A 61 7.65 18.23 17.23
N CYS A 62 8.07 19.03 16.23
CA CYS A 62 9.14 20.00 16.43
C CYS A 62 8.72 21.19 17.32
N LEU A 63 7.48 21.67 17.19
CA LEU A 63 6.96 22.79 17.99
C LEU A 63 6.72 22.38 19.45
N HIS A 64 6.18 21.18 19.68
CA HIS A 64 5.83 20.65 20.99
C HIS A 64 6.87 19.66 21.53
N LYS A 65 8.14 19.78 21.11
CA LYS A 65 9.20 18.82 21.45
C LYS A 65 9.36 18.62 22.98
N GLU A 66 9.15 19.68 23.76
CA GLU A 66 9.31 19.67 25.22
C GLU A 66 8.17 18.91 25.90
N GLU A 67 6.94 19.15 25.45
CA GLU A 67 5.73 18.45 25.90
C GLU A 67 5.78 16.96 25.54
N LEU A 68 6.38 16.62 24.38
CA LEU A 68 6.56 15.26 23.90
C LEU A 68 7.80 14.57 24.49
N GLY A 69 8.60 15.27 25.30
CA GLY A 69 9.83 14.72 25.90
C GLY A 69 10.95 14.41 24.89
N GLU A 70 10.91 15.00 23.69
CA GLU A 70 11.97 14.83 22.69
C GLU A 70 13.26 15.55 23.10
N GLN A 71 14.35 14.80 23.17
CA GLN A 71 15.67 15.35 23.43
C GLN A 71 16.36 15.78 22.12
N GLY A 72 16.86 17.02 22.10
CA GLY A 72 17.58 17.57 20.95
C GLY A 72 16.66 18.00 19.80
N ALA A 73 17.14 17.83 18.57
CA ALA A 73 16.47 18.36 17.37
C ALA A 73 15.99 17.26 16.41
N GLY A 74 15.59 16.08 16.91
CA GLY A 74 15.20 14.91 16.10
C GLY A 74 14.17 15.24 15.01
N ASN A 75 12.93 15.51 15.43
CA ASN A 75 11.86 15.84 14.49
C ASN A 75 12.10 17.14 13.72
N CYS A 76 12.68 18.15 14.37
CA CYS A 76 13.03 19.41 13.72
C CYS A 76 14.03 19.23 12.56
N ARG A 77 15.07 18.40 12.73
CA ARG A 77 16.05 18.09 11.66
C ARG A 77 15.40 17.29 10.54
N ARG A 78 14.54 16.32 10.90
CA ARG A 78 13.82 15.49 9.91
C ARG A 78 12.86 16.34 9.07
N TYR A 79 12.11 17.24 9.69
CA TYR A 79 11.26 18.21 9.00
C TYR A 79 12.05 19.05 7.99
N ARG A 80 13.19 19.62 8.41
CA ARG A 80 14.03 20.45 7.52
C ARG A 80 14.64 19.68 6.34
N ARG A 81 14.90 18.38 6.51
CA ARG A 81 15.49 17.54 5.44
C ARG A 81 14.46 17.11 4.41
N LEU A 82 13.24 16.83 4.85
CA LEU A 82 12.22 16.18 4.03
C LEU A 82 11.20 17.18 3.47
N CYS A 83 10.81 18.19 4.24
CA CYS A 83 9.61 18.99 4.00
C CYS A 83 9.86 20.48 3.71
N ARG A 84 11.11 20.95 3.80
CA ARG A 84 11.48 22.36 3.60
C ARG A 84 12.32 22.53 2.35
#